data_AF-A0A848YHN0-F1
#
_entry.id   AF-A0A848YHN0-F1
#
_cell.length_a   1.000
_cell.length_b   1.000
_cell.length_c   1.000
_cell.angle_alpha   90.00
_cell.angle_beta   90.00
_cell.angle_gamma   90.00
#
_symmetry.space_group_name_H-M   'P 1'
#
loop_
_entity.id
_entity.type
_entity.pdbx_description
1 polymer ?
#
loop_
_entity_poly.entity_id
_entity_poly.type
_entity_poly.pdbx_seq_one_letter_code
_entity_poly.pdbx_strand_id
1 'polypeptide(L)'
;TDQWAVEDGDRLIDTVLTSMLDHGEPLYIFPAHTLKLATALKEELELSPDASWKPTALAALNRFVNEPAKKKHMRRAVTQAAKFVELEG
;
A
#
# COMPACT_ATOMS: atom_id res chain seq x y z
N THR A 1 15.25 -2.89 12.55
CA THR A 1 13.93 -2.23 12.68
C THR A 1 14.07 -0.73 12.48
N ASP A 2 15.19 -0.14 12.92
CA ASP A 2 15.51 1.29 12.81
C ASP A 2 15.36 1.93 11.43
N GLN A 3 15.74 1.26 10.33
CA GLN A 3 15.62 1.85 8.98
C GLN A 3 14.19 2.29 8.63
N TRP A 4 13.19 1.58 9.17
CA TRP A 4 11.79 1.83 8.86
C TRP A 4 11.05 2.53 9.99
N ALA A 5 11.75 2.95 11.04
CA ALA A 5 11.14 3.69 12.14
C ALA A 5 10.42 4.94 11.63
N VAL A 6 9.31 5.27 12.26
CA VAL A 6 8.42 6.36 11.83
C VAL A 6 8.27 7.33 12.99
N GLU A 7 8.74 8.56 12.78
CA GLU A 7 8.63 9.64 13.77
C GLU A 7 7.21 10.21 13.79
N ASP A 8 6.62 10.39 12.61
CA ASP A 8 5.29 10.96 12.42
C ASP A 8 4.40 9.97 11.66
N GLY A 9 3.60 9.22 12.43
CA GLY A 9 2.72 8.20 11.90
C GLY A 9 1.56 8.76 11.07
N ASP A 10 1.02 9.92 11.47
CA ASP A 10 -0.12 10.55 10.80
C ASP A 10 0.31 11.05 9.42
N ARG A 11 1.48 11.70 9.34
CA ARG A 11 2.07 12.12 8.07
C ARG A 11 2.37 10.95 7.14
N LEU A 12 2.88 9.84 7.67
CA LEU A 12 3.12 8.63 6.87
C LEU A 12 1.81 8.13 6.25
N ILE A 13 0.77 7.97 7.06
CA ILE A 13 -0.52 7.44 6.62
C ILE A 13 -1.14 8.36 5.57
N ASP A 14 -1.14 9.67 5.80
CA ASP A 14 -1.68 10.65 4.85
C ASP A 14 -0.93 10.59 3.51
N THR A 15 0.41 10.56 3.55
CA THR A 15 1.25 10.42 2.35
C THR A 15 0.93 9.16 1.57
N VAL A 16 0.78 8.01 2.25
CA VAL A 16 0.42 6.75 1.60
C VAL A 16 -0.95 6.86 0.95
N LEU A 17 -1.96 7.35 1.66
CA LEU A 17 -3.32 7.47 1.14
C LEU A 17 -3.40 8.41 -0.08
N THR A 18 -2.75 9.57 -0.02
CA THR A 18 -2.70 10.52 -1.15
C THR A 18 -2.02 9.90 -2.37
N SER A 19 -0.90 9.19 -2.19
CA SER A 19 -0.16 8.59 -3.31
C SER A 19 -0.98 7.54 -4.08
N MET A 20 -1.94 6.88 -3.44
CA MET A 20 -2.82 5.90 -4.09
C MET A 20 -3.87 6.55 -5.00
N LEU A 21 -4.14 7.85 -4.83
CA LEU A 21 -5.10 8.62 -5.61
C LEU A 21 -4.46 9.36 -6.81
N ASP A 22 -3.13 9.47 -6.85
CA ASP A 22 -2.38 10.25 -7.85
C ASP A 22 -1.81 9.38 -9.00
N HIS A 23 -2.52 8.32 -9.39
CA HIS A 23 -2.09 7.40 -10.47
C HIS A 23 -0.67 6.79 -10.33
N GLY A 24 -0.08 6.82 -9.13
CA GLY A 24 1.33 6.47 -8.90
C GLY A 24 1.72 5.00 -9.11
N GLU A 25 0.76 4.09 -9.24
CA GLU A 25 1.04 2.67 -9.48
C GLU A 25 0.18 2.12 -10.64
N PRO A 26 0.82 1.61 -11.71
CA PRO A 26 0.15 1.20 -12.95
C PRO A 26 -0.69 -0.08 -12.81
N LEU A 27 -0.50 -0.85 -11.74
CA LEU A 27 -1.23 -2.10 -11.49
C LEU A 27 -2.30 -1.88 -10.43
N TYR A 28 -3.55 -1.69 -10.87
CA TYR A 28 -4.74 -1.38 -10.04
C TYR A 28 -4.91 -2.20 -8.74
N ILE A 29 -4.38 -3.43 -8.72
CA ILE A 29 -4.46 -4.31 -7.54
C ILE A 29 -3.64 -3.77 -6.36
N PHE A 30 -2.51 -3.12 -6.62
CA PHE A 30 -1.63 -2.60 -5.57
C PHE A 30 -2.22 -1.36 -4.88
N PRO A 31 -2.74 -0.34 -5.58
CA PRO A 31 -3.44 0.77 -4.94
C PRO A 31 -4.62 0.34 -4.10
N ALA A 32 -5.46 -0.57 -4.62
CA ALA A 32 -6.64 -1.03 -3.89
C ALA A 32 -6.30 -1.76 -2.58
N HIS A 33 -5.26 -2.60 -2.56
CA HIS A 33 -4.84 -3.28 -1.34
C HIS A 33 -4.10 -2.38 -0.36
N THR A 34 -3.28 -1.47 -0.88
CA THR A 34 -2.54 -0.50 -0.05
C THR A 34 -3.51 0.47 0.62
N LEU A 35 -4.52 0.96 -0.11
CA LEU A 35 -5.60 1.79 0.43
C LEU A 35 -6.31 1.11 1.59
N LYS A 36 -6.76 -0.14 1.39
CA LYS A 36 -7.43 -0.93 2.45
C LYS A 36 -6.56 -1.08 3.70
N LEU A 37 -5.28 -1.39 3.51
CA LEU A 37 -4.33 -1.58 4.61
C LEU A 37 -4.11 -0.27 5.38
N ALA A 38 -3.83 0.83 4.68
CA ALA A 38 -3.56 2.12 5.30
C ALA A 38 -4.78 2.68 6.01
N THR A 39 -5.98 2.54 5.43
CA THR A 39 -7.25 2.93 6.08
C THR A 39 -7.50 2.11 7.35
N ALA A 40 -7.36 0.78 7.29
CA ALA A 40 -7.56 -0.05 8.47
C ALA A 40 -6.56 0.27 9.59
N LEU A 41 -5.28 0.49 9.26
CA LEU A 41 -4.29 0.88 10.26
C LEU A 41 -4.61 2.25 10.87
N LYS A 42 -5.09 3.21 10.07
CA LYS A 42 -5.52 4.52 10.57
C LYS A 42 -6.63 4.36 11.61
N GLU A 43 -7.68 3.62 11.27
CA GLU A 43 -8.82 3.37 12.17
C GLU A 43 -8.38 2.68 13.47
N GLU A 44 -7.50 1.67 13.39
CA GLU A 44 -6.97 0.98 14.57
C GLU A 44 -6.14 1.92 15.48
N LEU A 45 -5.36 2.83 14.90
CA LEU A 45 -4.57 3.81 15.66
C LEU A 45 -5.44 4.88 16.31
N GLU A 46 -6.55 5.26 15.68
CA GLU A 46 -7.55 6.17 16.26
C GLU A 46 -8.28 5.50 17.45
N LEU A 47 -8.58 4.21 17.34
CA LEU A 47 -9.22 3.43 18.41
C LEU A 47 -8.26 3.08 19.56
N SER A 48 -6.97 2.93 19.27
CA SER A 48 -5.94 2.48 20.23
C SER A 48 -4.67 3.34 20.14
N PRO A 49 -4.71 4.63 20.52
CA PRO A 49 -3.61 5.58 20.30
C PRO A 49 -2.31 5.22 21.06
N ASP A 50 -2.45 4.56 22.21
CA ASP A 50 -1.36 4.16 23.10
C ASP A 50 -0.95 2.68 22.96
N ALA A 51 -1.40 2.03 21.88
CA ALA A 51 -1.08 0.62 21.65
C ALA A 51 0.43 0.36 21.57
N SER A 52 0.91 -0.63 22.30
CA SER A 52 2.33 -1.03 22.29
C SER A 52 2.83 -1.52 20.93
N TRP A 53 1.92 -1.96 20.06
CA TRP A 53 2.23 -2.41 18.70
C TRP A 53 2.34 -1.27 17.67
N LYS A 54 1.93 -0.04 18.01
CA LYS A 54 1.89 1.10 17.09
C LYS A 54 3.22 1.36 16.36
N PRO A 55 4.38 1.42 17.05
CA PRO A 55 5.67 1.65 16.38
C PRO A 55 6.00 0.56 15.36
N THR A 56 5.71 -0.70 15.69
CA THR A 56 5.94 -1.84 14.81
C THR A 56 5.04 -1.82 13.59
N ALA A 57 3.76 -1.50 13.77
CA ALA A 57 2.80 -1.43 12.68
C ALA A 57 3.12 -0.30 11.69
N LEU A 58 3.49 0.88 12.21
CA LEU A 58 3.93 2.01 11.38
C LEU A 58 5.21 1.67 10.61
N ALA A 59 6.19 1.04 11.25
CA ALA A 59 7.41 0.61 10.58
C ALA A 59 7.15 -0.46 9.51
N ALA A 60 6.20 -1.37 9.75
CA ALA A 60 5.79 -2.37 8.77
C ALA A 60 5.11 -1.73 7.55
N LEU A 61 4.22 -0.75 7.75
CA LEU A 61 3.60 -0.01 6.65
C LEU A 61 4.66 0.76 5.85
N ASN A 62 5.54 1.49 6.53
CA ASN A 62 6.63 2.24 5.91
C ASN A 62 7.50 1.34 5.02
N ARG A 63 7.88 0.16 5.54
CA ARG A 63 8.59 -0.85 4.78
C ARG A 63 7.78 -1.37 3.59
N PHE A 64 6.51 -1.69 3.80
CA PHE A 64 5.65 -2.28 2.76
C PHE A 64 5.50 -1.38 1.53
N VAL A 65 5.39 -0.07 1.73
CA VAL A 65 5.17 0.89 0.63
C VAL A 65 6.45 1.36 -0.05
N ASN A 66 7.58 1.32 0.65
CA ASN A 66 8.86 1.82 0.13
C ASN A 66 9.84 0.71 -0.30
N GLU A 67 9.68 -0.52 0.18
CA GLU A 67 10.53 -1.63 -0.25
C GLU A 67 10.12 -2.05 -1.68
N PRO A 68 11.08 -2.16 -2.63
CA PRO A 68 10.78 -2.58 -3.99
C PRO A 68 10.11 -3.96 -4.02
N ALA A 69 8.83 -4.01 -4.39
CA ALA A 69 8.14 -5.27 -4.58
C ALA A 69 8.83 -6.06 -5.70
N LYS A 70 9.10 -7.36 -5.47
CA LYS A 70 9.50 -8.28 -6.55
C LYS A 70 8.27 -8.55 -7.42
N LYS A 71 7.94 -7.61 -8.32
CA LYS A 71 6.74 -7.63 -9.16
C LYS A 71 6.81 -8.79 -10.17
N LYS A 72 6.27 -9.96 -9.81
CA LYS A 72 6.15 -11.14 -10.69
C LYS A 72 4.87 -11.13 -11.56
N HIS A 73 4.20 -9.98 -11.68
CA HIS A 73 2.87 -9.89 -12.29
C HIS A 73 2.86 -9.61 -13.79
N MET A 74 4.03 -9.48 -14.45
CA MET A 74 4.10 -9.25 -15.89
C MET A 74 3.30 -10.30 -16.68
N ARG A 75 3.39 -11.58 -16.29
CA ARG A 75 2.62 -12.66 -16.93
C ARG A 75 1.12 -12.45 -16.81
N ARG A 76 0.64 -12.04 -15.63
CA ARG A 76 -0.79 -11.76 -15.39
C ARG A 76 -1.26 -10.58 -16.23
N ALA A 77 -0.46 -9.51 -16.32
CA ALA A 77 -0.79 -8.34 -17.13
C ALA A 77 -0.94 -8.70 -18.61
N VAL A 78 -0.01 -9.48 -19.16
CA VAL A 78 -0.08 -9.97 -20.55
C VAL A 78 -1.33 -10.83 -20.76
N THR A 79 -1.65 -11.75 -19.84
CA THR A 79 -2.86 -12.57 -19.94
C THR A 79 -4.13 -11.73 -19.92
N GLN A 80 -4.20 -10.71 -19.05
CA GLN A 80 -5.38 -9.83 -18.99
C GLN A 80 -5.54 -8.97 -20.25
N ALA A 81 -4.44 -8.43 -20.78
CA ALA A 81 -4.47 -7.65 -22.02
C ALA A 81 -4.92 -8.50 -23.21
N ALA A 82 -4.39 -9.73 -23.35
CA ALA A 82 -4.80 -10.64 -24.40
C ALA A 82 -6.30 -10.99 -24.31
N LYS A 83 -6.79 -11.27 -23.09
CA LYS A 83 -8.21 -11.57 -22.86
C LYS A 83 -9.12 -10.38 -23.15
N PHE A 84 -8.66 -9.16 -22.89
CA PHE A 84 -9.43 -7.95 -23.23
C PHE A 84 -9.60 -7.81 -24.75
N VAL A 85 -8.52 -7.97 -25.52
CA VAL A 85 -8.59 -7.93 -27.00
C VAL A 85 -9.52 -9.01 -27.56
N GLU A 86 -9.53 -10.20 -26.98
CA GLU A 86 -10.44 -11.28 -27.41
C GLU A 86 -11.92 -10.97 -27.15
N LEU A 87 -12.24 -10.21 -26.09
CA LEU A 87 -13.61 -9.88 -25.72
C LEU A 87 -14.16 -8.64 -26.44
N GLU A 88 -13.30 -7.68 -26.80
CA GLU A 88 -13.68 -6.37 -27.33
C GLU A 88 -13.28 -6.17 -28.80
N GLY A 89 -12.59 -7.14 -29.41
CA GLY A 89 -12.08 -7.11 -30.78
C GLY A 89 -12.99 -7.70 -31.84
#